data_AF-A0A1F6PZ00-F1
#
_entry.id   AF-A0A1F6PZ00-F1
#
_cell.length_a   1.000
_cell.length_b   1.000
_cell.length_c   1.000
_cell.angle_alpha   90.00
_cell.angle_beta   90.00
_cell.angle_gamma   90.00
#
_symmetry.space_group_name_H-M   'P 1'
#
loop_
_entity.id
_entity.type
_entity.pdbx_description
1 polymer ?
#
loop_
_entity_poly.entity_id
_entity_poly.type
_entity_poly.pdbx_seq_one_letter_code
_entity_poly.pdbx_strand_id
1 'polypeptide(L)'
;MFKRFTKKIIRNGIKNILTGDDSLSIDGEQRVIKEEINKQAREVLKNAIDKPEILLDFIKSKGTQIVKSKHIHKILLLFGETEGFITPMKGIKALLFTTVINMFSPVKLKAGFSTPAIFALNDEPVNIYILAHQFHLWLSYINNLPGFEERTLYNFKNFWKQGHQSQDVSYLSVDEIFSLKDIIARELEALSFVKELGREFEGQKKSIKKLREGGSVNL
;
A
#
# COMPACT_ATOMS: atom_id res chain seq x y z
N MET A 1 34.91 -1.08 12.36
CA MET A 1 34.06 -2.07 13.06
C MET A 1 32.86 -1.32 13.67
N PHE A 2 31.77 -1.19 12.92
CA PHE A 2 30.59 -0.41 13.34
C PHE A 2 29.59 -1.33 14.08
N LYS A 3 29.32 -1.01 15.35
CA LYS A 3 28.28 -1.67 16.15
C LYS A 3 26.90 -1.20 15.69
N ARG A 4 26.11 -2.13 15.16
CA ARG A 4 24.67 -2.01 14.89
C ARG A 4 23.93 -1.89 16.23
N PHE A 5 23.28 -0.76 16.48
CA PHE A 5 22.24 -0.67 17.52
C PHE A 5 20.89 -1.01 16.88
N THR A 6 20.48 -2.27 16.99
CA THR A 6 19.09 -2.68 16.72
C THR A 6 18.30 -2.57 18.02
N LYS A 7 17.53 -1.49 18.18
CA LYS A 7 16.53 -1.40 19.26
C LYS A 7 15.26 -2.08 18.78
N LYS A 8 15.07 -3.34 19.22
CA LYS A 8 13.85 -4.13 18.99
C LYS A 8 12.74 -3.56 19.86
N ILE A 9 11.80 -2.81 19.28
CA ILE A 9 10.59 -2.40 19.97
C ILE A 9 9.57 -3.52 19.83
N ILE A 10 9.35 -4.27 20.91
CA ILE A 10 8.23 -5.21 21.04
C ILE A 10 7.04 -4.39 21.58
N ARG A 11 6.02 -4.13 20.75
CA ARG A 11 4.74 -3.58 21.21
C ARG A 11 3.74 -4.71 21.42
N ASN A 12 3.68 -5.24 22.63
CA ASN A 12 2.52 -5.95 23.16
C ASN A 12 1.82 -5.01 24.15
N GLY A 13 0.55 -4.67 23.89
CA GLY A 13 -0.36 -4.03 24.85
C GLY A 13 -0.05 -2.56 25.17
N ILE A 14 -0.90 -1.65 24.71
CA ILE A 14 -0.80 -0.22 25.02
C ILE A 14 -1.18 0.00 26.49
N LYS A 15 -0.16 0.06 27.35
CA LYS A 15 -0.14 0.89 28.55
C LYS A 15 1.17 1.66 28.51
N ASN A 16 1.21 2.79 27.82
CA ASN A 16 2.26 3.79 28.00
C ASN A 16 1.62 5.17 27.92
N ILE A 17 1.66 5.85 29.05
CA ILE A 17 1.34 7.27 29.19
C ILE A 17 2.40 8.01 28.37
N LEU A 18 2.00 8.58 27.23
CA LEU A 18 2.88 9.37 26.37
C LEU A 18 3.01 10.78 26.97
N THR A 19 4.21 11.19 27.35
CA THR A 19 4.53 12.59 27.70
C THR A 19 4.84 13.39 26.42
N GLY A 20 4.72 14.73 26.50
CA GLY A 20 4.78 15.63 25.33
C GLY A 20 6.01 15.47 24.44
N ASP A 21 7.18 15.22 25.02
CA ASP A 21 8.44 15.08 24.27
C ASP A 21 8.51 13.78 23.45
N ASP A 22 7.99 12.67 24.00
CA ASP A 22 7.93 11.39 23.28
C ASP A 22 6.96 11.47 22.08
N SER A 23 5.90 12.26 22.18
CA SER A 23 4.95 12.46 21.08
C SER A 23 5.54 13.26 19.90
N LEU A 24 6.38 14.28 20.18
CA LEU A 24 7.03 15.11 19.16
C LEU A 24 8.10 14.34 18.38
N SER A 25 8.85 13.47 19.04
CA SER A 25 9.89 12.65 18.39
C SER A 25 9.29 11.60 17.44
N ILE A 26 8.19 10.95 17.83
CA ILE A 26 7.49 9.96 17.00
C ILE A 26 6.87 10.60 15.76
N ASP A 27 6.27 11.78 15.89
CA ASP A 27 5.68 12.51 14.76
C ASP A 27 6.76 12.95 13.74
N GLY A 28 7.91 13.41 14.24
CA GLY A 28 9.07 13.77 13.41
C GLY A 28 9.63 12.57 12.63
N GLU A 29 9.82 11.41 13.27
CA GLU A 29 10.30 10.20 12.60
C GLU A 29 9.32 9.72 11.52
N GLN A 30 8.02 9.71 11.81
CA GLN A 30 7.01 9.32 10.82
C GLN A 30 6.99 10.26 9.62
N ARG A 31 7.20 11.58 9.82
CA ARG A 31 7.27 12.54 8.71
C ARG A 31 8.42 12.23 7.76
N VAL A 32 9.60 11.94 8.30
CA VAL A 32 10.79 11.60 7.49
C VAL A 32 10.54 10.32 6.68
N ILE A 33 9.94 9.29 7.28
CA ILE A 33 9.62 8.04 6.58
C ILE A 33 8.66 8.30 5.42
N LYS A 34 7.63 9.14 5.61
CA LYS A 34 6.66 9.50 4.56
C LYS A 34 7.31 10.24 3.40
N GLU A 35 8.20 11.18 3.69
CA GLU A 35 8.95 11.92 2.68
C GLU A 35 9.83 10.98 1.84
N GLU A 36 10.51 10.03 2.49
CA GLU A 36 11.33 9.02 1.82
C GLU A 36 10.48 8.05 0.97
N ILE A 37 9.32 7.61 1.48
CA ILE A 37 8.37 6.80 0.70
C ILE A 37 7.93 7.55 -0.56
N ASN A 38 7.54 8.81 -0.43
CA ASN A 38 7.12 9.62 -1.58
C ASN A 38 8.25 9.77 -2.59
N LYS A 39 9.47 10.05 -2.13
CA LYS A 39 10.64 10.16 -2.99
C LYS A 39 10.94 8.85 -3.72
N GLN A 40 11.00 7.74 -2.99
CA GLN A 40 11.23 6.41 -3.56
C GLN A 40 10.12 6.01 -4.54
N ALA A 41 8.86 6.30 -4.21
CA ALA A 41 7.73 6.05 -5.09
C ALA A 41 7.89 6.80 -6.42
N ARG A 42 8.26 8.09 -6.35
CA ARG A 42 8.52 8.93 -7.53
C ARG A 42 9.66 8.40 -8.38
N GLU A 43 10.78 8.03 -7.78
CA GLU A 43 11.96 7.54 -8.49
C GLU A 43 11.68 6.25 -9.26
N VAL A 44 10.97 5.30 -8.64
CA VAL A 44 10.60 4.04 -9.31
C VAL A 44 9.54 4.27 -10.38
N LEU A 45 8.49 5.05 -10.08
CA LEU A 45 7.38 5.26 -11.01
C LEU A 45 7.77 6.08 -12.23
N LYS A 46 8.64 7.09 -12.11
CA LYS A 46 9.14 7.86 -13.27
C LYS A 46 9.69 6.96 -14.37
N ASN A 47 10.35 5.87 -13.99
CA ASN A 47 10.91 4.90 -14.93
C ASN A 47 9.89 3.84 -15.38
N ALA A 48 8.79 3.66 -14.65
CA ALA A 48 7.80 2.60 -14.87
C ALA A 48 6.54 3.05 -15.62
N ILE A 49 6.38 4.35 -15.94
CA ILE A 49 5.19 4.88 -16.64
C ILE A 49 4.91 4.15 -17.94
N ASP A 50 5.94 4.01 -18.77
CA ASP A 50 5.84 3.35 -20.08
C ASP A 50 6.06 1.83 -19.98
N LYS A 51 6.59 1.37 -18.84
CA LYS A 51 6.95 -0.04 -18.59
C LYS A 51 6.62 -0.43 -17.14
N PRO A 52 5.34 -0.75 -16.84
CA PRO A 52 4.90 -1.14 -15.51
C PRO A 52 5.68 -2.32 -14.90
N GLU A 53 6.26 -3.18 -15.74
CA GLU A 53 7.09 -4.32 -15.30
C GLU A 53 8.30 -3.90 -14.46
N ILE A 54 8.86 -2.70 -14.67
CA ILE A 54 9.99 -2.18 -13.86
C ILE A 54 9.57 -2.07 -12.38
N LEU A 55 8.35 -1.61 -12.13
CA LEU A 55 7.80 -1.50 -10.78
C LEU A 55 7.55 -2.89 -10.19
N LEU A 56 7.03 -3.84 -10.99
CA LEU A 56 6.78 -5.20 -10.52
C LEU A 56 8.09 -5.94 -10.19
N ASP A 57 9.14 -5.74 -10.97
CA ASP A 57 10.45 -6.32 -10.70
C ASP A 57 11.11 -5.69 -9.47
N PHE A 58 10.90 -4.39 -9.24
CA PHE A 58 11.30 -3.75 -7.99
C PHE A 58 10.59 -4.40 -6.78
N ILE A 59 9.28 -4.62 -6.86
CA ILE A 59 8.51 -5.29 -5.79
C ILE A 59 9.05 -6.71 -5.54
N LYS A 60 9.30 -7.49 -6.61
CA LYS A 60 9.91 -8.83 -6.51
C LYS A 60 11.28 -8.77 -5.84
N SER A 61 12.12 -7.79 -6.19
CA SER A 61 13.47 -7.63 -5.63
C SER A 61 13.47 -7.40 -4.12
N LYS A 62 12.37 -6.87 -3.57
CA LYS A 62 12.14 -6.69 -2.13
C LYS A 62 11.49 -7.91 -1.46
N GLY A 63 11.33 -9.01 -2.18
CA GLY A 63 10.83 -10.29 -1.67
C GLY A 63 9.30 -10.42 -1.65
N THR A 64 8.56 -9.48 -2.25
CA THR A 64 7.10 -9.60 -2.38
C THR A 64 6.75 -10.32 -3.68
N GLN A 65 5.96 -11.38 -3.56
CA GLN A 65 5.60 -12.22 -4.70
C GLN A 65 4.52 -11.54 -5.56
N ILE A 66 4.69 -11.60 -6.88
CA ILE A 66 3.70 -11.11 -7.86
C ILE A 66 2.89 -12.30 -8.36
N VAL A 67 1.57 -12.22 -8.22
CA VAL A 67 0.61 -13.20 -8.71
C VAL A 67 -0.18 -12.56 -9.84
N LYS A 68 0.02 -13.04 -11.08
CA LYS A 68 -0.78 -12.64 -12.23
C LYS A 68 -1.71 -13.76 -12.68
N SER A 69 -2.97 -13.42 -12.97
CA SER A 69 -3.97 -14.35 -13.53
C SER A 69 -5.16 -13.60 -14.11
N LYS A 70 -5.65 -14.06 -15.28
CA LYS A 70 -6.93 -13.63 -15.90
C LYS A 70 -8.15 -13.63 -14.98
N HIS A 71 -8.14 -14.44 -13.92
CA HIS A 71 -9.27 -14.58 -13.00
C HIS A 71 -9.04 -13.91 -11.65
N ILE A 72 -7.92 -13.20 -11.47
CA ILE A 72 -7.53 -12.66 -10.17
C ILE A 72 -8.61 -11.75 -9.60
N HIS A 73 -9.25 -10.93 -10.43
CA HIS A 73 -10.26 -9.97 -10.00
C HIS A 73 -11.40 -10.65 -9.24
N LYS A 74 -11.92 -11.75 -9.81
CA LYS A 74 -13.00 -12.54 -9.21
C LYS A 74 -12.57 -13.21 -7.91
N ILE A 75 -11.34 -13.70 -7.87
CA ILE A 75 -10.76 -14.31 -6.66
C ILE A 75 -10.67 -13.26 -5.57
N LEU A 76 -10.05 -12.10 -5.85
CA LEU A 76 -9.88 -11.03 -4.87
C LEU A 76 -11.23 -10.53 -4.34
N LEU A 77 -12.22 -10.35 -5.22
CA LEU A 77 -13.57 -9.96 -4.83
C LEU A 77 -14.21 -10.92 -3.82
N LEU A 78 -14.04 -12.24 -4.01
CA LEU A 78 -14.53 -13.27 -3.08
C LEU A 78 -13.95 -13.10 -1.67
N PHE A 79 -12.70 -12.63 -1.57
CA PHE A 79 -12.02 -12.38 -0.29
C PHE A 79 -12.18 -10.94 0.21
N GLY A 80 -12.96 -10.11 -0.48
CA GLY A 80 -13.14 -8.69 -0.15
C GLY A 80 -11.89 -7.85 -0.35
N GLU A 81 -11.04 -8.25 -1.30
CA GLU A 81 -9.82 -7.57 -1.71
C GLU A 81 -9.97 -6.95 -3.11
N THR A 82 -9.08 -6.03 -3.44
CA THR A 82 -8.97 -5.42 -4.78
C THR A 82 -7.61 -5.72 -5.40
N GLU A 83 -7.47 -5.52 -6.71
CA GLU A 83 -6.19 -5.72 -7.39
C GLU A 83 -5.10 -4.78 -6.85
N GLY A 84 -3.88 -5.29 -6.74
CA GLY A 84 -2.73 -4.58 -6.20
C GLY A 84 -2.14 -5.26 -4.99
N PHE A 85 -1.86 -4.46 -3.97
CA PHE A 85 -1.17 -4.89 -2.77
C PHE A 85 -2.12 -5.61 -1.82
N ILE A 86 -1.81 -6.87 -1.51
CA ILE A 86 -2.56 -7.69 -0.57
C ILE A 86 -1.68 -7.96 0.65
N THR A 87 -2.17 -7.56 1.82
CA THR A 87 -1.49 -7.76 3.09
C THR A 87 -1.53 -9.24 3.53
N PRO A 88 -0.63 -9.67 4.42
CA PRO A 88 -0.65 -11.02 4.96
C PRO A 88 -2.03 -11.38 5.55
N MET A 89 -2.53 -12.56 5.21
CA MET A 89 -3.74 -13.13 5.79
C MET A 89 -3.39 -14.25 6.76
N LYS A 90 -4.27 -14.52 7.73
CA LYS A 90 -4.15 -15.65 8.65
C LYS A 90 -5.43 -16.50 8.71
N GLY A 91 -5.31 -17.67 9.33
CA GLY A 91 -6.41 -18.58 9.61
C GLY A 91 -6.99 -19.25 8.37
N ILE A 92 -8.27 -19.62 8.45
CA ILE A 92 -8.96 -20.36 7.39
C ILE A 92 -9.06 -19.54 6.11
N LYS A 93 -9.20 -18.20 6.23
CA LYS A 93 -9.21 -17.29 5.07
C LYS A 93 -7.93 -17.45 4.24
N ALA A 94 -6.76 -17.50 4.89
CA ALA A 94 -5.48 -17.71 4.22
C ALA A 94 -5.37 -19.08 3.52
N LEU A 95 -5.88 -20.13 4.15
CA LEU A 95 -5.88 -21.47 3.56
C LEU A 95 -6.75 -21.53 2.30
N LEU A 96 -7.97 -20.98 2.38
CA LEU A 96 -8.88 -20.90 1.24
C LEU A 96 -8.29 -20.03 0.13
N PHE A 97 -7.72 -18.88 0.49
CA PHE A 97 -7.08 -17.96 -0.45
C PHE A 97 -5.96 -18.63 -1.24
N THR A 98 -5.02 -19.27 -0.54
CA THR A 98 -3.90 -19.98 -1.18
C THR A 98 -4.36 -21.14 -2.05
N THR A 99 -5.40 -21.87 -1.62
CA THR A 99 -5.97 -22.98 -2.40
C THR A 99 -6.58 -22.50 -3.71
N VAL A 100 -7.42 -21.45 -3.66
CA VAL A 100 -8.07 -20.87 -4.85
C VAL A 100 -7.02 -20.26 -5.79
N ILE A 101 -6.07 -19.48 -5.27
CA ILE A 101 -4.98 -18.94 -6.08
C ILE A 101 -4.18 -20.06 -6.76
N ASN A 102 -3.82 -21.12 -6.03
CA ASN A 102 -3.09 -22.24 -6.58
C ASN A 102 -3.87 -23.01 -7.66
N MET A 103 -5.20 -22.93 -7.68
CA MET A 103 -6.02 -23.54 -8.73
C MET A 103 -6.05 -22.70 -10.01
N PHE A 104 -6.11 -21.38 -9.87
CA PHE A 104 -6.38 -20.45 -10.98
C PHE A 104 -5.20 -19.57 -11.40
N SER A 105 -4.05 -19.68 -10.74
CA SER A 105 -2.81 -18.98 -11.10
C SER A 105 -1.69 -19.97 -11.43
N PRO A 106 -0.84 -19.63 -12.42
CA PRO A 106 0.41 -20.36 -12.65
C PRO A 106 1.37 -20.24 -11.46
N VAL A 107 1.29 -19.13 -10.72
CA VAL A 107 2.14 -18.86 -9.56
C VAL A 107 1.59 -19.62 -8.35
N LYS A 108 2.40 -20.52 -7.79
CA LYS A 108 2.02 -21.30 -6.60
C LYS A 108 2.45 -20.59 -5.32
N LEU A 109 1.51 -20.43 -4.41
CA LEU A 109 1.71 -20.00 -3.04
C LEU A 109 1.83 -21.23 -2.13
N LYS A 110 2.64 -21.13 -1.07
CA LYS A 110 2.69 -22.15 -0.04
C LYS A 110 1.32 -22.23 0.64
N ALA A 111 0.66 -23.37 0.52
CA ALA A 111 -0.61 -23.61 1.20
C ALA A 111 -0.42 -23.60 2.72
N GLY A 112 -1.33 -22.95 3.44
CA GLY A 112 -1.30 -22.91 4.89
C GLY A 112 -2.23 -21.86 5.47
N PHE A 113 -2.27 -21.79 6.81
CA PHE A 113 -3.08 -20.85 7.59
C PHE A 113 -2.44 -19.45 7.70
N SER A 114 -1.49 -19.13 6.83
CA SER A 114 -0.84 -17.83 6.75
C SER A 114 -0.35 -17.57 5.34
N THR A 115 -0.55 -16.37 4.83
CA THR A 115 0.03 -15.94 3.56
C THR A 115 1.08 -14.86 3.80
N PRO A 116 2.15 -14.79 2.97
CA PRO A 116 2.96 -13.58 2.92
C PRO A 116 2.14 -12.43 2.31
N ALA A 117 2.71 -11.23 2.40
CA ALA A 117 2.25 -10.11 1.59
C ALA A 117 2.52 -10.42 0.10
N ILE A 118 1.56 -10.11 -0.76
CA ILE A 118 1.67 -10.36 -2.20
C ILE A 118 1.17 -9.15 -2.99
N PHE A 119 1.52 -9.13 -4.27
CA PHE A 119 0.94 -8.21 -5.24
C PHE A 119 0.16 -9.02 -6.27
N ALA A 120 -1.16 -8.85 -6.31
CA ALA A 120 -2.07 -9.64 -7.13
C ALA A 120 -2.65 -8.77 -8.25
N LEU A 121 -2.42 -9.14 -9.51
CA LEU A 121 -2.78 -8.33 -10.69
C LEU A 121 -3.42 -9.18 -11.77
N ASN A 122 -4.31 -8.58 -12.56
CA ASN A 122 -4.81 -9.24 -13.75
C ASN A 122 -3.67 -9.39 -14.78
N ASP A 123 -3.82 -10.31 -15.73
CA ASP A 123 -2.86 -10.49 -16.84
C ASP A 123 -2.94 -9.36 -17.88
N GLU A 124 -3.85 -8.40 -17.69
CA GLU A 124 -4.05 -7.25 -18.56
C GLU A 124 -3.21 -6.03 -18.11
N PRO A 125 -2.94 -5.05 -18.99
CA PRO A 125 -2.25 -3.83 -18.62
C PRO A 125 -2.99 -3.09 -17.49
N VAL A 126 -2.38 -3.04 -16.32
CA VAL A 126 -2.95 -2.35 -15.16
C VAL A 126 -2.80 -0.85 -15.34
N ASN A 127 -3.87 -0.10 -15.04
CA ASN A 127 -3.85 1.36 -15.04
C ASN A 127 -2.74 1.87 -14.10
N ILE A 128 -1.81 2.67 -14.65
CA ILE A 128 -0.63 3.16 -13.92
C ILE A 128 -0.98 3.94 -12.65
N TYR A 129 -2.13 4.64 -12.60
CA TYR A 129 -2.56 5.38 -11.42
C TYR A 129 -3.05 4.44 -10.32
N ILE A 130 -3.75 3.37 -10.67
CA ILE A 130 -4.13 2.31 -9.72
C ILE A 130 -2.87 1.60 -9.22
N LEU A 131 -1.93 1.29 -10.13
CA LEU A 131 -0.68 0.66 -9.75
C LEU A 131 0.16 1.55 -8.84
N ALA A 132 0.24 2.86 -9.13
CA ALA A 132 0.95 3.84 -8.30
C ALA A 132 0.34 3.96 -6.90
N HIS A 133 -0.99 3.95 -6.80
CA HIS A 133 -1.69 3.90 -5.52
C HIS A 133 -1.29 2.68 -4.69
N GLN A 134 -1.44 1.49 -5.30
CA GLN A 134 -1.18 0.21 -4.65
C GLN A 134 0.31 0.05 -4.29
N PHE A 135 1.21 0.59 -5.11
CA PHE A 135 2.63 0.62 -4.84
C PHE A 135 2.98 1.52 -3.64
N HIS A 136 2.33 2.67 -3.50
CA HIS A 136 2.53 3.56 -2.37
C HIS A 136 2.08 2.93 -1.05
N LEU A 137 0.91 2.27 -1.04
CA LEU A 137 0.45 1.48 0.11
C LEU A 137 1.44 0.35 0.46
N TRP A 138 1.94 -0.37 -0.55
CA TRP A 138 2.95 -1.41 -0.34
C TRP A 138 4.25 -0.85 0.24
N LEU A 139 4.74 0.30 -0.25
CA LEU A 139 5.92 0.97 0.29
C LEU A 139 5.71 1.36 1.75
N SER A 140 4.54 1.88 2.09
CA SER A 140 4.16 2.22 3.46
C SER A 140 4.20 0.98 4.36
N TYR A 141 3.68 -0.15 3.88
CA TYR A 141 3.71 -1.42 4.60
C TYR A 141 5.14 -1.94 4.84
N ILE A 142 6.00 -2.01 3.81
CA ILE A 142 7.36 -2.56 3.98
C ILE A 142 8.26 -1.65 4.82
N ASN A 143 7.93 -0.36 4.92
CA ASN A 143 8.59 0.61 5.80
C ASN A 143 7.97 0.64 7.22
N ASN A 144 7.08 -0.30 7.54
CA ASN A 144 6.47 -0.48 8.86
C ASN A 144 5.67 0.74 9.35
N LEU A 145 5.01 1.47 8.45
CA LEU A 145 4.02 2.46 8.87
C LEU A 145 2.78 1.75 9.46
N PRO A 146 2.12 2.34 10.46
CA PRO A 146 0.91 1.76 11.05
C PRO A 146 -0.27 1.82 10.07
N GLY A 147 -1.29 0.99 10.34
CA GLY A 147 -2.53 0.91 9.56
C GLY A 147 -2.72 -0.41 8.83
N PHE A 148 -1.69 -1.27 8.78
CA PHE A 148 -1.73 -2.55 8.07
C PHE A 148 -1.96 -3.76 8.98
N GLU A 149 -2.31 -3.54 10.24
CA GLU A 149 -2.67 -4.61 11.16
C GLU A 149 -3.97 -5.30 10.72
N GLU A 150 -4.05 -6.62 10.89
CA GLU A 150 -5.16 -7.44 10.39
C GLU A 150 -6.53 -6.95 10.87
N ARG A 151 -6.64 -6.60 12.17
CA ARG A 151 -7.88 -6.09 12.75
C ARG A 151 -8.24 -4.70 12.22
N THR A 152 -7.24 -3.83 12.03
CA THR A 152 -7.41 -2.49 11.45
C THR A 152 -7.98 -2.58 10.04
N LEU A 153 -7.39 -3.43 9.19
CA LEU A 153 -7.82 -3.62 7.80
C LEU A 153 -9.21 -4.27 7.72
N TYR A 154 -9.53 -5.20 8.61
CA TYR A 154 -10.87 -5.79 8.72
C TYR A 154 -11.92 -4.73 9.04
N ASN A 155 -11.68 -3.92 10.07
CA ASN A 155 -12.58 -2.84 10.47
C ASN A 155 -12.73 -1.80 9.36
N PHE A 156 -11.63 -1.42 8.69
CA PHE A 156 -11.65 -0.45 7.60
C PHE A 156 -12.50 -0.94 6.41
N LYS A 157 -12.30 -2.20 6.00
CA LYS A 157 -13.07 -2.81 4.90
C LYS A 157 -14.56 -2.93 5.24
N ASN A 158 -14.89 -3.30 6.48
CA ASN A 158 -16.27 -3.39 6.91
C ASN A 158 -16.95 -2.02 6.97
N PHE A 159 -16.25 -1.01 7.50
CA PHE A 159 -16.74 0.37 7.54
C PHE A 159 -17.11 0.88 6.15
N TRP A 160 -16.25 0.62 5.14
CA TRP A 160 -16.51 1.08 3.77
C TRP A 160 -17.63 0.31 3.06
N LYS A 161 -17.74 -1.01 3.30
CA LYS A 161 -18.79 -1.86 2.68
C LYS A 161 -20.21 -1.49 3.14
N GLN A 162 -20.36 -0.99 4.36
CA GLN A 162 -21.67 -0.75 4.98
C GLN A 162 -22.25 0.65 4.72
N GLY A 163 -21.56 1.51 3.97
CA GLY A 163 -22.14 2.77 3.47
C GLY A 163 -22.67 3.71 4.55
N HIS A 164 -21.88 3.97 5.59
CA HIS A 164 -22.18 4.92 6.68
C HIS A 164 -23.53 4.69 7.41
N GLN A 165 -24.06 3.46 7.44
CA GLN A 165 -25.17 3.15 8.33
C GLN A 165 -24.72 3.32 9.79
N SER A 166 -25.43 4.17 10.51
CA SER A 166 -24.93 5.03 11.59
C SER A 166 -24.67 4.37 12.95
N GLN A 167 -24.55 3.04 13.02
CA GLN A 167 -24.44 2.31 14.29
C GLN A 167 -23.10 1.56 14.48
N ASP A 168 -22.21 1.50 13.48
CA ASP A 168 -21.05 0.61 13.56
C ASP A 168 -19.80 1.21 14.23
N VAL A 169 -19.61 2.53 14.17
CA VAL A 169 -18.46 3.18 14.86
C VAL A 169 -18.65 3.17 16.37
N SER A 170 -19.90 3.13 16.86
CA SER A 170 -20.19 3.07 18.31
C SER A 170 -19.74 1.76 18.98
N TYR A 171 -19.48 0.70 18.21
CA TYR A 171 -18.97 -0.58 18.74
C TYR A 171 -17.44 -0.69 18.72
N LEU A 172 -16.75 0.26 18.10
CA LEU A 172 -15.29 0.27 18.07
C LEU A 172 -14.75 0.85 19.36
N SER A 173 -13.72 0.19 19.91
CA SER A 173 -12.95 0.79 20.99
C SER A 173 -12.22 2.05 20.52
N VAL A 174 -11.83 2.91 21.46
CA VAL A 174 -11.01 4.10 21.15
C VAL A 174 -9.73 3.72 20.39
N ASP A 175 -9.07 2.62 20.77
CA ASP A 175 -7.87 2.13 20.09
C ASP A 175 -8.16 1.66 18.65
N GLU A 176 -9.32 1.05 18.41
CA GLU A 176 -9.73 0.66 17.06
C GLU A 176 -10.02 1.88 16.19
N ILE A 177 -10.61 2.94 16.76
CA ILE A 177 -10.82 4.22 16.05
C ILE A 177 -9.46 4.86 15.70
N PHE A 178 -8.50 4.88 16.64
CA PHE A 178 -7.15 5.38 16.35
C PHE A 178 -6.45 4.56 15.26
N SER A 179 -6.59 3.23 15.28
CA SER A 179 -6.00 2.38 14.25
C SER A 179 -6.65 2.62 12.87
N LEU A 180 -7.96 2.88 12.82
CA LEU A 180 -8.65 3.28 11.60
C LEU A 180 -8.11 4.60 11.03
N LYS A 181 -7.77 5.57 11.89
CA LYS A 181 -7.15 6.82 11.46
C LYS A 181 -5.83 6.55 10.71
N ASP A 182 -5.02 5.60 11.17
CA ASP A 182 -3.74 5.29 10.53
C ASP A 182 -3.91 4.76 9.11
N ILE A 183 -4.81 3.81 8.88
CA ILE A 183 -5.07 3.30 7.51
C ILE A 183 -5.71 4.36 6.62
N ILE A 184 -6.63 5.18 7.14
CA ILE A 184 -7.20 6.31 6.38
C ILE A 184 -6.09 7.30 5.98
N ALA A 185 -5.14 7.57 6.87
CA ALA A 185 -4.00 8.43 6.55
C ALA A 185 -3.13 7.83 5.43
N ARG A 186 -2.88 6.51 5.44
CA ARG A 186 -2.15 5.82 4.36
C ARG A 186 -2.87 5.93 3.02
N GLU A 187 -4.18 5.71 3.00
CA GLU A 187 -5.01 5.85 1.80
C GLU A 187 -4.99 7.29 1.26
N LEU A 188 -5.13 8.30 2.13
CA LEU A 188 -5.06 9.71 1.72
C LEU A 188 -3.68 10.10 1.18
N GLU A 189 -2.61 9.59 1.79
CA GLU A 189 -1.24 9.80 1.33
C GLU A 189 -1.02 9.20 -0.06
N ALA A 190 -1.46 7.94 -0.28
CA ALA A 190 -1.38 7.28 -1.57
C ALA A 190 -2.21 7.99 -2.65
N LEU A 191 -3.43 8.46 -2.32
CA LEU A 191 -4.27 9.24 -3.22
C LEU A 191 -3.65 10.60 -3.57
N SER A 192 -3.08 11.30 -2.58
CA SER A 192 -2.38 12.58 -2.80
C SER A 192 -1.19 12.39 -3.73
N PHE A 193 -0.42 11.33 -3.50
CA PHE A 193 0.71 10.96 -4.35
C PHE A 193 0.28 10.72 -5.81
N VAL A 194 -0.79 9.95 -6.04
CA VAL A 194 -1.33 9.71 -7.39
C VAL A 194 -1.82 11.01 -8.04
N LYS A 195 -2.46 11.90 -7.28
CA LYS A 195 -2.93 13.20 -7.78
C LYS A 195 -1.75 14.09 -8.20
N GLU A 196 -0.68 14.12 -7.42
CA GLU A 196 0.54 14.86 -7.75
C GLU A 196 1.22 14.27 -8.99
N LEU A 197 1.30 12.95 -9.08
CA LEU A 197 1.83 12.24 -10.25
C LEU A 197 1.07 12.60 -11.53
N GLY A 198 -0.26 12.61 -11.48
CA GLY A 198 -1.11 13.01 -12.61
C GLY A 198 -0.87 14.45 -13.05
N ARG A 199 -0.75 15.39 -12.11
CA ARG A 199 -0.43 16.79 -12.39
C ARG A 199 0.95 16.95 -13.06
N GLU A 200 1.94 16.20 -12.61
CA GLU A 200 3.28 16.21 -13.21
C GLU A 200 3.26 15.71 -14.65
N PHE A 201 2.51 14.65 -14.94
CA PHE A 201 2.38 14.14 -16.31
C PHE A 201 1.66 15.12 -17.24
N GLU A 202 0.59 15.75 -16.77
CA GLU A 202 -0.06 16.82 -17.54
C GLU A 202 0.87 18.00 -17.79
N GLY A 203 1.64 18.41 -16.77
CA GLY A 203 2.64 19.47 -16.88
C GLY A 203 3.73 19.13 -17.90
N GLN A 204 4.31 17.93 -17.83
CA GLN A 204 5.32 17.44 -18.77
C GLN A 204 4.79 17.41 -20.20
N LYS A 205 3.57 16.88 -20.42
CA LYS A 205 2.93 16.87 -21.75
C LYS A 205 2.75 18.28 -22.30
N LYS A 206 2.30 19.23 -21.48
CA LYS A 206 2.15 20.64 -21.87
C LYS A 206 3.50 21.29 -22.22
N SER A 207 4.54 21.05 -21.43
CA SER A 207 5.88 21.57 -21.69
C SER A 207 6.48 21.00 -22.98
N ILE A 208 6.36 19.69 -23.21
CA ILE A 208 6.81 19.03 -24.45
C ILE A 208 6.05 19.59 -25.66
N LYS A 209 4.73 19.79 -25.53
CA LYS A 209 3.91 20.38 -26.60
C LYS A 209 4.38 21.80 -26.94
N LYS A 210 4.62 22.65 -25.93
CA LYS A 210 5.16 24.01 -26.13
C LYS A 210 6.54 24.00 -26.81
N LEU A 211 7.43 23.08 -26.41
CA LEU A 211 8.75 22.93 -27.03
C LEU A 211 8.65 22.50 -28.50
N ARG A 212 7.74 21.57 -28.83
CA ARG A 212 7.50 21.11 -30.21
C ARG A 212 6.85 22.18 -31.09
N GLU A 213 6.04 23.05 -30.50
CA GLU A 213 5.37 24.17 -31.17
C GLU A 213 6.25 25.45 -31.24
N GLY A 214 7.53 25.36 -30.86
CA GLY A 214 8.49 26.48 -30.96
C GLY A 214 8.34 27.56 -29.88
N GLY A 215 7.56 27.30 -28.83
CA GLY A 215 7.41 28.22 -27.70
C GLY A 215 8.65 28.22 -26.80
N SER A 216 9.40 29.32 -26.81
CA SER A 216 10.53 29.58 -25.90
C SER A 216 10.07 29.49 -24.44
N VAL A 217 10.73 28.63 -23.66
CA VAL A 217 10.65 28.66 -22.19
C VAL A 217 11.55 29.81 -21.74
N ASN A 218 10.96 30.92 -21.32
CA ASN A 218 11.72 31.95 -20.60
C ASN A 218 12.14 31.33 -19.25
N LEU A 219 13.46 31.14 -19.10
CA LEU A 219 14.12 30.74 -17.86
C LEU A 219 14.00 31.85 -16.80
#